data_AF-A0A4R4NAB0-F1
#
_entry.id   AF-A0A4R4NAB0-F1
#
_cell.length_a   1.000
_cell.length_b   1.000
_cell.length_c   1.000
_cell.angle_alpha   90.00
_cell.angle_beta   90.00
_cell.angle_gamma   90.00
#
_symmetry.space_group_name_H-M   'P 1'
#
loop_
_entity.id
_entity.type
_entity.pdbx_description
1 polymer ?
#
loop_
_entity_poly.entity_id
_entity_poly.type
_entity_poly.pdbx_seq_one_letter_code
_entity_poly.pdbx_strand_id
1 'polypeptide(L)'
;MNYSIVEVREENILALRSFLLEGPEAWAPLAEQIQVDDETAAGYMSLLYGAFCVAVRRRFSPTYTVGEIVRLVADMRIKAEDDAGLINAFVAEDMIRRVVGAPPLQDGGTDDVRTVLYAEVCILLYLVGEADFDRAGLEQFIDEATAYTEQWLAARQREQAGQGQTAAAPTASAHPEESAAHTGEVT
;
A
#
# COMPACT_ATOMS: atom_id res chain seq x y z
N MET A 1 -2.95 0.68 -11.59
CA MET A 1 -1.99 -0.44 -11.58
C MET A 1 -2.71 -1.71 -11.98
N ASN A 2 -2.15 -2.49 -12.91
CA ASN A 2 -2.68 -3.82 -13.26
C ASN A 2 -2.09 -4.84 -12.28
N TYR A 3 -2.85 -5.27 -11.27
CA TYR A 3 -2.33 -6.19 -10.26
C TYR A 3 -2.22 -7.63 -10.77
N SER A 4 -2.81 -7.93 -11.93
CA SER A 4 -2.85 -9.28 -12.52
C SER A 4 -1.50 -9.80 -12.97
N ILE A 5 -0.49 -8.93 -13.08
CA ILE A 5 0.88 -9.25 -13.52
C ILE A 5 1.91 -9.01 -12.41
N VAL A 6 1.48 -8.50 -11.25
CA VAL A 6 2.39 -8.15 -10.15
C VAL A 6 2.61 -9.38 -9.29
N GLU A 7 3.86 -9.81 -9.19
CA GLU A 7 4.30 -10.93 -8.36
C GLU A 7 5.50 -10.51 -7.49
N VAL A 8 5.60 -11.07 -6.29
CA VAL A 8 6.80 -10.91 -5.46
C VAL A 8 7.81 -11.96 -5.90
N ARG A 9 8.98 -11.50 -6.38
CA ARG A 9 10.08 -12.36 -6.84
C ARG A 9 11.26 -12.29 -5.87
N GLU A 10 12.20 -13.23 -6.00
CA GLU A 10 13.40 -13.31 -5.16
C GLU A 10 14.23 -12.02 -5.19
N GLU A 11 14.34 -11.39 -6.37
CA GLU A 11 14.99 -10.09 -6.55
C GLU A 11 14.35 -8.97 -5.71
N ASN A 12 13.02 -8.96 -5.56
CA ASN A 12 12.31 -8.00 -4.72
C ASN A 12 12.65 -8.20 -3.24
N ILE A 13 12.79 -9.47 -2.82
CA ILE A 13 13.12 -9.84 -1.44
C ILE A 13 14.58 -9.45 -1.11
N LEU A 14 15.51 -9.73 -2.03
CA LEU A 14 16.91 -9.32 -1.90
C LEU A 14 17.05 -7.79 -1.84
N ALA A 15 16.27 -7.08 -2.66
CA ALA A 15 16.19 -5.63 -2.65
C ALA A 15 15.71 -5.09 -1.28
N LEU A 16 14.59 -5.62 -0.77
CA LEU A 16 14.08 -5.22 0.55
C LEU A 16 15.10 -5.50 1.65
N ARG A 17 15.72 -6.69 1.65
CA ARG A 17 16.72 -7.07 2.64
C ARG A 17 17.89 -6.08 2.68
N SER A 18 18.43 -5.74 1.51
CA SER A 18 19.55 -4.79 1.39
C SER A 18 19.14 -3.41 1.90
N PHE A 19 17.95 -2.94 1.51
CA PHE A 19 17.40 -1.67 1.96
C PHE A 19 17.23 -1.59 3.48
N LEU A 20 16.73 -2.65 4.13
CA LEU A 20 16.53 -2.66 5.58
C LEU A 20 17.85 -2.75 6.38
N LEU A 21 18.89 -3.35 5.81
CA LEU A 21 20.20 -3.51 6.46
C LEU A 21 21.10 -2.28 6.30
N GLU A 22 21.12 -1.71 5.10
CA GLU A 22 22.08 -0.68 4.70
C GLU A 22 21.42 0.72 4.61
N GLY A 23 20.09 0.78 4.74
CA GLY A 23 19.32 2.02 4.74
C GLY A 23 19.09 2.61 3.34
N PRO A 24 18.60 3.86 3.28
CA PRO A 24 18.24 4.52 2.02
C PRO A 24 19.40 4.70 1.04
N GLU A 25 20.65 4.66 1.49
CA GLU A 25 21.81 4.81 0.60
C GLU A 25 22.00 3.57 -0.29
N ALA A 26 21.62 2.40 0.20
CA ALA A 26 21.54 1.18 -0.60
C ALA A 26 20.40 1.22 -1.63
N TRP A 27 19.49 2.20 -1.55
CA TRP A 27 18.45 2.40 -2.56
C TRP A 27 19.01 2.86 -3.91
N ALA A 28 20.07 3.66 -3.93
CA ALA A 28 20.52 4.31 -5.16
C ALA A 28 20.94 3.32 -6.27
N PRO A 29 21.71 2.24 -5.99
CA PRO A 29 22.00 1.21 -6.99
C PRO A 29 20.79 0.32 -7.33
N LEU A 30 19.87 0.15 -6.37
CA LEU A 30 18.67 -0.67 -6.50
C LEU A 30 17.58 0.01 -7.33
N ALA A 31 17.50 1.33 -7.30
CA ALA A 31 16.56 2.12 -8.10
C ALA A 31 16.76 1.91 -9.61
N GLU A 32 18.00 1.67 -10.07
CA GLU A 32 18.29 1.35 -11.49
C GLU A 32 17.90 -0.10 -11.85
N GLN A 33 18.03 -1.05 -10.93
CA GLN A 33 17.67 -2.46 -11.15
C GLN A 33 16.17 -2.71 -11.06
N ILE A 34 15.47 -1.97 -10.20
CA ILE A 34 14.01 -2.08 -10.01
C ILE A 34 13.25 -1.41 -11.16
N GLN A 35 13.87 -0.46 -11.86
CA GLN A 35 13.33 0.17 -13.07
C GLN A 35 13.61 -0.61 -14.37
N VAL A 36 14.15 -1.83 -14.28
CA VAL A 36 14.42 -2.67 -15.47
C VAL A 36 13.12 -2.99 -16.21
N ASP A 37 12.03 -3.22 -15.49
CA ASP A 37 10.69 -3.37 -16.04
C ASP A 37 9.60 -3.00 -15.01
N ASP A 38 8.42 -2.65 -15.52
CA ASP A 38 7.29 -2.18 -14.70
C ASP A 38 6.76 -3.25 -13.71
N GLU A 39 6.91 -4.55 -14.02
CA GLU A 39 6.43 -5.63 -13.16
C GLU A 39 7.34 -5.81 -11.94
N THR A 40 8.66 -5.83 -12.16
CA THR A 40 9.66 -5.88 -11.10
C THR A 40 9.56 -4.65 -10.20
N ALA A 41 9.40 -3.46 -10.79
CA ALA A 41 9.12 -2.22 -10.05
C ALA A 41 7.87 -2.34 -9.18
N ALA A 42 6.78 -2.83 -9.76
CA ALA A 42 5.52 -3.01 -9.05
C ALA A 42 5.62 -4.02 -7.90
N GLY A 43 6.34 -5.13 -8.12
CA GLY A 43 6.54 -6.17 -7.13
C GLY A 43 7.34 -5.66 -5.94
N TYR A 44 8.43 -4.92 -6.19
CA TYR A 44 9.20 -4.28 -5.12
C TYR A 44 8.38 -3.25 -4.34
N MET A 45 7.70 -2.34 -5.03
CA MET A 45 6.87 -1.31 -4.38
C MET A 45 5.75 -1.93 -3.53
N SER A 46 5.16 -3.03 -4.00
CA SER A 46 4.16 -3.78 -3.24
C SER A 46 4.76 -4.40 -1.97
N LEU A 47 5.97 -4.95 -2.08
CA LEU A 47 6.68 -5.56 -0.95
C LEU A 47 7.12 -4.52 0.09
N LEU A 48 7.57 -3.33 -0.34
CA LEU A 48 7.89 -2.21 0.54
C LEU A 48 6.67 -1.78 1.36
N TYR A 49 5.51 -1.64 0.70
CA TYR A 49 4.25 -1.32 1.35
C TYR A 49 3.80 -2.44 2.30
N GLY A 50 4.03 -3.71 1.94
CA GLY A 50 3.77 -4.85 2.80
C GLY A 50 4.63 -4.85 4.07
N ALA A 51 5.93 -4.57 3.94
CA ALA A 51 6.83 -4.43 5.07
C ALA A 51 6.40 -3.29 6.00
N PHE A 52 6.02 -2.13 5.45
CA PHE A 52 5.40 -1.04 6.19
C PHE A 52 4.16 -1.50 6.96
N CYS A 53 3.22 -2.18 6.30
CA CYS A 53 2.00 -2.69 6.94
C CYS A 53 2.32 -3.63 8.11
N VAL A 54 3.27 -4.57 7.93
CA VAL A 54 3.66 -5.51 8.97
C VAL A 54 4.34 -4.79 10.15
N ALA A 55 5.25 -3.85 9.88
CA ALA A 55 5.93 -3.07 10.93
C ALA A 55 4.92 -2.27 11.77
N VAL A 56 3.98 -1.58 11.12
CA VAL A 56 2.93 -0.82 11.81
C VAL A 56 2.03 -1.76 12.62
N ARG A 57 1.58 -2.88 12.05
CA ARG A 57 0.74 -3.84 12.79
C ARG A 57 1.45 -4.42 13.99
N ARG A 58 2.75 -4.77 13.88
CA ARG A 58 3.55 -5.23 15.02
C ARG A 58 3.63 -4.17 16.11
N ARG A 59 3.86 -2.90 15.75
CA ARG A 59 3.99 -1.79 16.70
C ARG A 59 2.71 -1.47 17.49
N PHE A 60 1.56 -1.64 16.86
CA PHE A 60 0.23 -1.26 17.39
C PHE A 60 -0.65 -2.47 17.75
N SER A 61 -0.10 -3.69 17.77
CA SER A 61 -0.80 -4.89 18.20
C SER A 61 -0.76 -5.03 19.74
N PRO A 62 -1.82 -5.55 20.38
CA PRO A 62 -3.13 -5.92 19.81
C PRO A 62 -4.12 -4.74 19.71
N THR A 63 -3.76 -3.57 20.25
CA THR A 63 -4.62 -2.39 20.31
C THR A 63 -3.82 -1.12 20.04
N TYR A 64 -4.49 -0.11 19.47
CA TYR A 64 -3.91 1.21 19.25
C TYR A 64 -4.71 2.29 19.98
N THR A 65 -4.07 3.42 20.23
CA THR A 65 -4.74 4.70 20.48
C THR A 65 -4.31 5.72 19.43
N VAL A 66 -5.21 6.65 19.11
CA VAL A 66 -4.88 7.77 18.21
C VAL A 66 -3.71 8.59 18.78
N GLY A 67 -3.64 8.75 20.10
CA GLY A 67 -2.54 9.46 20.75
C GLY A 67 -1.17 8.79 20.56
N GLU A 68 -1.10 7.45 20.51
CA GLU A 68 0.14 6.74 20.20
C GLU A 68 0.57 6.93 18.75
N ILE A 69 -0.39 7.00 17.80
CA ILE A 69 -0.08 7.28 16.39
C ILE A 69 0.54 8.67 16.26
N VAL A 70 -0.10 9.69 16.86
CA VAL A 70 0.42 11.07 16.87
C VAL A 70 1.81 11.13 17.52
N ARG A 71 1.99 10.45 18.66
CA ARG A 71 3.28 10.42 19.36
C ARG A 71 4.37 9.76 18.51
N LEU A 72 4.09 8.64 17.85
CA LEU A 72 5.05 7.99 16.96
C LEU A 72 5.54 8.93 15.86
N VAL A 73 4.62 9.63 15.18
CA VAL A 73 4.97 10.56 14.10
C VAL A 73 5.77 11.76 14.64
N ALA A 74 5.42 12.25 15.83
CA ALA A 74 6.16 13.31 16.50
C ALA A 74 7.60 12.86 16.85
N ASP A 75 7.75 11.69 17.47
CA ASP A 75 9.05 11.14 17.88
C ASP A 75 9.94 10.89 16.64
N MET A 76 9.36 10.36 15.57
CA MET A 76 10.06 10.17 14.28
C MET A 76 10.55 11.49 13.69
N ARG A 77 9.71 12.54 13.69
CA ARG A 77 10.10 13.87 13.22
C ARG A 77 11.15 14.51 14.11
N ILE A 78 11.13 14.26 15.43
CA ILE A 78 12.17 14.75 16.35
C ILE A 78 13.51 14.08 16.01
N LYS A 79 13.53 12.76 15.81
CA LYS A 79 14.76 12.03 15.45
C LYS A 79 15.32 12.43 14.08
N ALA A 80 14.49 12.95 13.18
CA ALA A 80 14.93 13.42 11.86
C ALA A 80 15.65 14.78 11.90
N GLU A 81 15.65 15.49 13.03
CA GLU A 81 16.34 16.76 13.21
C GLU A 81 16.09 17.76 12.07
N ASP A 82 17.12 18.11 11.29
CA ASP A 82 17.05 19.07 10.17
C ASP A 82 16.12 18.58 9.03
N ASP A 83 15.95 17.26 8.90
CA ASP A 83 15.08 16.63 7.90
C ASP A 83 13.62 16.48 8.36
N ALA A 84 13.27 16.92 9.58
CA ALA A 84 11.90 16.85 10.11
C ALA A 84 10.86 17.51 9.19
N GLY A 85 11.27 18.54 8.43
CA GLY A 85 10.43 19.22 7.45
C GLY A 85 10.02 18.36 6.25
N LEU A 86 10.80 17.33 5.92
CA LEU A 86 10.57 16.44 4.78
C LEU A 86 9.48 15.39 5.07
N ILE A 87 9.27 15.07 6.34
CA ILE A 87 8.29 14.07 6.78
C ILE A 87 6.93 14.74 6.95
N ASN A 88 6.02 14.64 5.98
CA ASN A 88 4.67 15.17 6.16
C ASN A 88 3.91 14.42 7.27
N ALA A 89 3.62 15.09 8.38
CA ALA A 89 3.02 14.49 9.57
C ALA A 89 1.61 13.93 9.32
N PHE A 90 0.77 14.68 8.58
CA PHE A 90 -0.60 14.24 8.29
C PHE A 90 -0.62 13.03 7.37
N VAL A 91 0.27 12.98 6.38
CA VAL A 91 0.42 11.82 5.50
C VAL A 91 0.89 10.61 6.29
N ALA A 92 1.92 10.78 7.14
CA ALA A 92 2.42 9.71 7.99
C ALA A 92 1.33 9.14 8.92
N GLU A 93 0.59 10.01 9.60
CA GLU A 93 -0.53 9.61 10.46
C GLU A 93 -1.63 8.89 9.69
N ASP A 94 -2.04 9.41 8.53
CA ASP A 94 -3.11 8.83 7.72
C ASP A 94 -2.73 7.42 7.22
N MET A 95 -1.48 7.23 6.79
CA MET A 95 -0.98 5.92 6.39
C MET A 95 -1.05 4.90 7.54
N ILE A 96 -0.60 5.28 8.74
CA ILE A 96 -0.65 4.41 9.92
C ILE A 96 -2.11 4.09 10.28
N ARG A 97 -2.99 5.10 10.28
CA ARG A 97 -4.42 4.93 10.59
C ARG A 97 -5.08 3.92 9.67
N ARG A 98 -4.81 3.98 8.36
CA ARG A 98 -5.33 3.02 7.37
C ARG A 98 -4.90 1.60 7.66
N VAL A 99 -3.66 1.38 8.08
CA VAL A 99 -3.14 0.04 8.39
C VAL A 99 -3.80 -0.54 9.65
N VAL A 100 -3.99 0.26 10.68
CA VAL A 100 -4.57 -0.19 11.96
C VAL A 100 -6.11 -0.11 12.00
N GLY A 101 -6.74 0.39 10.93
CA GLY A 101 -8.20 0.55 10.85
C GLY A 101 -8.74 1.67 11.73
N ALA A 102 -7.93 2.69 12.02
CA ALA A 102 -8.37 3.89 12.73
C ALA A 102 -9.17 4.83 11.81
N PRO A 103 -10.02 5.72 12.37
CA PRO A 103 -10.71 6.74 11.58
C PRO A 103 -9.71 7.59 10.78
N PRO A 104 -9.98 7.82 9.47
CA PRO A 104 -9.13 8.63 8.62
C PRO A 104 -9.12 10.09 9.08
N LEU A 105 -8.09 10.84 8.67
CA LEU A 105 -8.06 12.29 8.90
C LEU A 105 -9.10 13.00 8.01
N GLN A 106 -9.70 14.09 8.52
CA GLN A 106 -10.78 14.80 7.82
C GLN A 106 -10.30 15.57 6.59
N ASP A 107 -9.10 16.14 6.67
CA ASP A 107 -8.40 16.68 5.51
C ASP A 107 -7.65 15.51 4.88
N GLY A 108 -8.28 14.88 3.88
CA GLY A 108 -7.75 13.70 3.21
C GLY A 108 -6.27 13.87 2.87
N GLY A 109 -5.49 12.79 3.02
CA GLY A 109 -4.07 12.78 2.73
C GLY A 109 -3.74 13.34 1.33
N THR A 110 -2.48 13.71 1.12
CA THR A 110 -2.03 14.13 -0.21
C THR A 110 -1.98 12.94 -1.17
N ASP A 111 -2.33 13.17 -2.45
CA ASP A 111 -2.11 12.21 -3.53
C ASP A 111 -0.70 12.36 -4.15
N ASP A 112 0.16 13.24 -3.61
CA ASP A 112 1.54 13.36 -4.05
C ASP A 112 2.33 12.08 -3.73
N VAL A 113 2.54 11.27 -4.77
CA VAL A 113 3.19 9.96 -4.70
C VAL A 113 4.57 10.04 -4.03
N ARG A 114 5.33 11.11 -4.27
CA ARG A 114 6.65 11.28 -3.67
C ARG A 114 6.56 11.48 -2.16
N THR A 115 5.65 12.35 -1.70
CA THR A 115 5.41 12.60 -0.27
C THR A 115 4.94 11.33 0.43
N VAL A 116 4.03 10.57 -0.19
CA VAL A 116 3.52 9.30 0.36
C VAL A 116 4.65 8.28 0.49
N LEU A 117 5.41 8.04 -0.58
CA LEU A 117 6.51 7.08 -0.56
C LEU A 117 7.60 7.48 0.44
N TYR A 118 7.94 8.76 0.53
CA TYR A 118 8.92 9.24 1.48
C TYR A 118 8.46 9.01 2.92
N ALA A 119 7.18 9.32 3.23
CA ALA A 119 6.61 9.03 4.54
C ALA A 119 6.62 7.52 4.87
N GLU A 120 6.24 6.68 3.90
CA GLU A 120 6.28 5.21 4.03
C GLU A 120 7.65 4.70 4.43
N VAL A 121 8.68 5.12 3.70
CA VAL A 121 10.08 4.75 3.93
C VAL A 121 10.57 5.23 5.29
N CYS A 122 10.30 6.48 5.65
CA CYS A 122 10.71 7.03 6.94
C CYS A 122 10.08 6.26 8.11
N ILE A 123 8.78 5.94 8.01
CA ILE A 123 8.08 5.18 9.06
C ILE A 123 8.63 3.76 9.15
N LEU A 124 8.81 3.09 8.01
CA LEU A 124 9.33 1.73 7.97
C LEU A 124 10.72 1.65 8.63
N LEU A 125 11.66 2.51 8.22
CA LEU A 125 13.01 2.52 8.77
C LEU A 125 13.03 2.90 10.26
N TYR A 126 12.19 3.86 10.67
CA TYR A 126 12.03 4.20 12.08
C TYR A 126 11.57 2.99 12.91
N LEU A 127 10.55 2.28 12.45
CA LEU A 127 9.99 1.12 13.17
C LEU A 127 10.93 -0.08 13.18
N VAL A 128 11.65 -0.32 12.08
CA VAL A 128 12.66 -1.38 11.99
C VAL A 128 13.84 -1.07 12.90
N GLY A 129 14.29 0.19 12.94
CA GLY A 129 15.34 0.63 13.86
C GLY A 129 14.94 0.50 15.33
N GLU A 130 13.70 0.84 15.68
CA GLU A 130 13.17 0.66 17.05
C GLU A 130 13.00 -0.80 17.44
N ALA A 131 12.74 -1.69 16.48
CA ALA A 131 12.60 -3.12 16.74
C ALA A 131 13.93 -3.82 17.04
N ASP A 132 15.07 -3.19 16.68
CA ASP A 132 16.44 -3.65 16.94
C ASP A 132 16.62 -5.16 16.63
N PHE A 133 16.24 -5.55 15.41
CA PHE A 133 16.28 -6.95 15.01
C PHE A 133 17.70 -7.51 15.02
N ASP A 134 17.85 -8.70 15.59
CA ASP A 134 18.97 -9.55 15.22
C ASP A 134 18.79 -10.11 13.80
N ARG A 135 19.81 -10.82 13.30
CA ARG A 135 19.76 -11.42 11.95
C ARG A 135 18.53 -12.31 11.75
N ALA A 136 18.18 -13.14 12.74
CA ALA A 136 17.06 -14.07 12.58
C ALA A 136 15.71 -13.35 12.63
N GLY A 137 15.58 -12.35 13.49
CA GLY A 137 14.39 -11.51 13.61
C GLY A 137 14.12 -10.68 12.35
N LEU A 138 15.17 -10.20 11.69
CA LEU A 138 15.05 -9.49 10.41
C LEU A 138 14.58 -10.42 9.29
N GLU A 139 15.16 -11.62 9.17
CA GLU A 139 14.70 -12.60 8.16
C GLU A 139 13.24 -13.00 8.40
N GLN A 140 12.85 -13.26 9.66
CA GLN A 140 11.45 -13.53 9.99
C GLN A 140 10.54 -12.35 9.63
N PHE A 141 10.97 -11.11 9.86
CA PHE A 141 10.21 -9.92 9.45
C PHE A 141 10.03 -9.85 7.93
N ILE A 142 11.08 -10.15 7.16
CA ILE A 142 11.02 -10.17 5.69
C ILE A 142 10.08 -11.28 5.19
N ASP A 143 10.12 -12.46 5.80
CA ASP A 143 9.20 -13.57 5.48
C ASP A 143 7.74 -13.18 5.75
N GLU A 144 7.46 -12.55 6.90
CA GLU A 144 6.12 -12.05 7.22
C GLU A 144 5.64 -10.96 6.27
N ALA A 145 6.52 -10.02 5.90
CA ALA A 145 6.23 -8.97 4.92
C ALA A 145 5.93 -9.57 3.54
N THR A 146 6.69 -10.56 3.11
CA THR A 146 6.48 -11.29 1.85
C THR A 146 5.13 -11.97 1.84
N ALA A 147 4.84 -12.79 2.86
CA ALA A 147 3.57 -13.50 2.98
C ALA A 147 2.36 -12.55 3.05
N TYR A 148 2.48 -11.44 3.78
CA TYR A 148 1.44 -10.41 3.81
C TYR A 148 1.20 -9.80 2.44
N THR A 149 2.27 -9.46 1.71
CA THR A 149 2.21 -8.85 0.38
C THR A 149 1.55 -9.77 -0.63
N GLU A 150 1.94 -11.04 -0.65
CA GLU A 150 1.36 -12.05 -1.54
C GLU A 150 -0.15 -12.21 -1.28
N GLN A 151 -0.55 -12.30 -0.01
CA GLN A 151 -1.98 -12.39 0.35
C GLN A 151 -2.76 -11.14 -0.09
N TRP A 152 -2.17 -9.96 0.08
CA TRP A 152 -2.77 -8.70 -0.33
C TRP A 152 -2.91 -8.60 -1.85
N LEU A 153 -1.86 -8.94 -2.62
CA LEU A 153 -1.89 -8.99 -4.08
C LEU A 153 -2.94 -9.98 -4.59
N ALA A 154 -2.98 -11.19 -4.02
CA ALA A 154 -3.98 -12.19 -4.38
C ALA A 154 -5.42 -11.74 -4.10
N ALA A 155 -5.66 -10.91 -3.08
CA ALA A 155 -6.97 -10.31 -2.85
C ALA A 155 -7.32 -9.28 -3.94
N ARG A 156 -6.38 -8.40 -4.29
CA ARG A 156 -6.57 -7.37 -5.34
C ARG A 156 -6.79 -7.98 -6.73
N GLN A 157 -6.06 -9.04 -7.06
CA GLN A 157 -6.21 -9.77 -8.32
C GLN A 157 -7.62 -10.38 -8.44
N ARG A 158 -8.14 -10.97 -7.35
CA ARG A 158 -9.52 -11.49 -7.30
C ARG A 158 -10.57 -10.40 -7.48
N GLU A 159 -10.38 -9.24 -6.84
CA GLU A 159 -11.26 -8.07 -7.02
C GLU A 159 -11.29 -7.61 -8.49
N GLN A 160 -10.12 -7.50 -9.14
CA GLN A 160 -10.02 -7.10 -10.55
C GLN A 160 -10.66 -8.13 -11.50
N ALA A 161 -10.44 -9.42 -11.25
CA ALA A 161 -11.05 -10.50 -12.04
C ALA A 161 -12.59 -10.48 -11.92
N GLY A 162 -13.13 -10.22 -10.73
CA GLY A 162 -14.58 -10.09 -10.51
C GLY A 162 -15.21 -8.87 -11.21
N GLN A 163 -14.49 -7.75 -11.26
CA GLN A 163 -14.92 -6.55 -11.99
C GLN A 163 -14.90 -6.76 -13.51
N GLY A 164 -13.94 -7.52 -14.05
CA GLY A 164 -13.88 -7.89 -15.47
C GLY A 164 -15.00 -8.83 -15.92
N GLN A 165 -15.52 -9.66 -15.01
CA GLN A 165 -16.58 -10.63 -15.32
C GLN A 165 -18.00 -10.03 -15.24
N THR A 166 -18.19 -8.93 -14.51
CA THR A 166 -19.48 -8.21 -14.45
C THR A 166 -19.75 -7.37 -15.70
N ALA A 167 -18.70 -7.01 -16.46
CA ALA A 167 -18.82 -6.25 -17.70
C ALA A 167 -19.17 -7.12 -18.93
N ALA A 168 -19.16 -8.45 -18.81
CA ALA A 168 -19.33 -9.36 -19.93
C ALA A 168 -20.44 -10.42 -19.67
N ALA A 169 -21.69 -10.04 -19.99
CA ALA A 169 -22.77 -10.85 -20.62
C ALA A 169 -24.18 -10.63 -20.00
N PRO A 170 -25.30 -10.83 -20.76
CA PRO A 170 -25.49 -10.72 -22.21
C PRO A 170 -26.71 -9.89 -22.64
N THR A 171 -26.62 -9.27 -23.81
CA THR A 171 -27.75 -8.91 -24.66
C THR A 171 -28.43 -10.20 -25.16
N ALA A 172 -29.64 -10.48 -24.65
CA ALA A 172 -30.55 -11.44 -25.27
C ALA A 172 -32.01 -11.02 -25.04
N SER A 173 -32.60 -10.50 -26.12
CA SER A 173 -34.00 -10.33 -26.51
C SER A 173 -35.13 -10.73 -25.55
N ALA A 174 -36.07 -9.80 -25.37
CA ALA A 174 -37.50 -10.09 -25.50
C ALA A 174 -38.26 -8.81 -25.91
N HIS A 175 -38.53 -8.67 -27.21
CA HIS A 175 -39.70 -7.93 -27.69
C HIS A 175 -40.96 -8.71 -27.29
N PRO A 176 -42.00 -8.00 -26.85
CA PRO A 176 -43.28 -8.16 -27.54
C PRO A 176 -43.76 -6.80 -28.05
N GLU A 177 -44.12 -6.76 -29.34
CA GLU A 177 -45.08 -5.81 -29.87
C GLU A 177 -46.40 -5.93 -29.09
N GLU A 178 -46.84 -4.86 -28.46
CA GLU A 178 -48.26 -4.66 -28.17
C GLU A 178 -48.66 -3.27 -28.66
N SER A 179 -49.23 -3.27 -29.85
CA SER A 179 -49.94 -2.17 -30.48
C SER A 179 -51.25 -1.93 -29.75
N ALA A 180 -51.40 -0.78 -29.11
CA ALA A 180 -52.69 -0.30 -28.62
C ALA A 180 -52.90 1.16 -29.04
N ALA A 181 -53.96 1.34 -29.80
CA ALA A 181 -54.46 2.60 -30.32
C ALA A 181 -54.81 3.60 -29.21
N HIS A 182 -54.58 4.89 -29.47
CA HIS A 182 -55.45 5.92 -28.91
C HIS A 182 -55.75 7.04 -29.90
N THR A 183 -57.01 6.99 -30.30
CA THR A 183 -57.90 7.99 -30.87
C THR A 183 -57.70 9.38 -30.26
N GLY A 184 -57.68 10.41 -31.11
CA GLY A 184 -57.74 11.82 -30.73
C GLY A 184 -58.32 12.63 -31.88
N GLU A 185 -59.64 12.72 -31.90
CA GLU A 185 -60.48 13.49 -32.82
C GLU A 185 -60.76 14.89 -32.22
N VAL A 186 -61.34 15.77 -33.04
CA VAL A 186 -62.09 17.02 -32.71
C VAL A 186 -61.20 18.29 -32.71
N THR A 187 -61.40 19.31 -33.55
CA THR A 187 -62.58 19.81 -34.29
C THR A 187 -62.16 20.51 -35.58
#